data_AF-A0A1G0MMR3-F1
#
_entry.id   AF-A0A1G0MMR3-F1
#
_cell.length_a   1.000
_cell.length_b   1.000
_cell.length_c   1.000
_cell.angle_alpha   90.00
_cell.angle_beta   90.00
_cell.angle_gamma   90.00
#
_symmetry.space_group_name_H-M   'P 1'
#
loop_
_entity.id
_entity.type
_entity.pdbx_description
1 polymer ?
#
loop_
_entity_poly.entity_id
_entity_poly.type
_entity_poly.pdbx_seq_one_letter_code
_entity_poly.pdbx_strand_id
1 'polypeptide(L)'
;MNRQKLVLCLLLLVFAGSVVYSFLRSPKQQQVAELKQRPGAAAPAVGSKGGAAPKGAGDEARVHLELLDQGEPQFTGFRRNIFSPIFSEELKVPPFKPLPPPPRPVQAPAPAPAPLPAPPPPPPSPEQVAAQLADSELSKFTFLGFLKKNGEKTVFLSSNNEIFLAKKGSKLGQKFQVADLTDDAITIRSVAGGREIVIPLVENRALSTRRTSKSTP
;
A
#
# COMPACT_ATOMS: atom_id res chain seq x y z
N MET A 1 22.58 7.05 -66.05
CA MET A 1 23.15 6.50 -64.80
C MET A 1 22.24 5.38 -64.29
N ASN A 2 22.81 4.24 -63.89
CA ASN A 2 22.06 3.04 -63.54
C ASN A 2 21.20 3.28 -62.28
N ARG A 3 19.87 3.08 -62.37
CA ARG A 3 18.90 3.42 -61.30
C ARG A 3 19.28 2.76 -59.96
N GLN A 4 19.89 1.58 -60.02
CA GLN A 4 20.42 0.87 -58.85
C GLN A 4 21.54 1.65 -58.14
N LYS A 5 22.47 2.27 -58.89
CA LYS A 5 23.54 3.10 -58.32
C LYS A 5 22.99 4.39 -57.69
N LEU A 6 21.91 4.94 -58.26
CA LEU A 6 21.24 6.12 -57.71
C LEU A 6 20.54 5.79 -56.40
N VAL A 7 19.78 4.69 -56.35
CA VAL A 7 19.13 4.21 -55.12
C VAL A 7 20.18 3.89 -54.04
N LEU A 8 21.30 3.25 -54.42
CA LEU A 8 22.39 2.97 -53.48
C LEU A 8 23.02 4.25 -52.92
N CYS A 9 23.32 5.25 -53.76
CA CYS A 9 23.83 6.55 -53.30
C CYS A 9 22.85 7.27 -52.35
N LEU A 10 21.55 7.23 -52.66
CA LEU A 10 20.53 7.84 -51.82
C LEU A 10 20.46 7.16 -50.45
N LEU A 11 20.48 5.83 -50.42
CA LEU A 11 20.47 5.04 -49.19
C LEU A 11 21.73 5.30 -48.35
N LEU A 12 22.89 5.44 -49.00
CA LEU A 12 24.16 5.71 -48.35
C LEU A 12 24.18 7.12 -47.72
N LEU A 13 23.59 8.12 -48.39
CA LEU A 13 23.41 9.46 -47.83
C LEU A 13 22.50 9.46 -46.60
N VAL A 14 21.38 8.74 -46.65
CA VAL A 14 20.47 8.61 -45.49
C VAL A 14 21.16 7.91 -44.33
N PHE A 15 21.91 6.83 -44.60
CA PHE A 15 22.65 6.09 -43.59
C PHE A 15 23.73 6.96 -42.94
N ALA A 16 24.54 7.67 -43.74
CA ALA A 16 25.56 8.59 -43.24
C ALA A 16 24.93 9.71 -42.38
N GLY A 17 23.83 10.30 -42.84
CA GLY A 17 23.07 11.29 -42.08
C GLY A 17 22.57 10.75 -40.73
N SER A 18 22.06 9.53 -40.70
CA SER A 18 21.59 8.89 -39.46
C SER A 18 22.72 8.61 -38.47
N VAL A 19 23.90 8.20 -38.95
CA VAL A 19 25.08 7.98 -38.09
C VAL A 19 25.54 9.29 -37.48
N VAL A 20 25.66 10.35 -38.28
CA VAL A 20 26.04 11.69 -37.79
C VAL A 20 25.05 12.20 -36.76
N TYR A 21 23.75 12.06 -37.04
CA TYR A 21 22.70 12.46 -36.11
C TYR A 21 22.76 11.69 -34.78
N SER A 22 23.01 10.38 -34.86
CA SER A 22 23.17 9.52 -33.68
C SER A 22 24.36 9.95 -32.83
N PHE A 23 25.51 10.24 -33.45
CA PHE A 23 26.69 10.72 -32.72
C PHE A 23 26.46 12.06 -32.03
N LEU A 24 25.81 13.01 -32.72
CA LEU A 24 25.49 14.32 -32.15
C LEU A 24 24.51 14.23 -30.97
N ARG A 25 23.60 13.25 -30.99
CA ARG A 25 22.55 13.09 -29.98
C ARG A 25 22.88 12.04 -28.92
N SER A 26 24.01 11.36 -29.03
CA SER A 26 24.48 10.40 -28.03
C SER A 26 24.80 11.12 -26.71
N PRO A 27 24.05 10.90 -25.61
CA PRO A 27 24.35 11.50 -24.34
C PRO A 27 25.65 10.88 -23.79
N LYS A 28 26.71 11.70 -23.71
CA LYS A 28 27.98 11.26 -23.13
C LYS A 28 27.75 10.95 -21.65
N GLN A 29 27.99 9.70 -21.24
CA GLN A 29 28.07 9.34 -19.84
C GLN A 29 29.23 10.13 -19.21
N GLN A 30 28.92 10.95 -18.20
CA GLN A 30 29.93 11.63 -17.40
C GLN A 30 30.67 10.57 -16.56
N GLN A 31 31.80 10.10 -17.07
CA GLN A 31 32.72 9.29 -16.29
C GLN A 31 33.36 10.21 -15.24
N VAL A 32 33.07 9.95 -13.98
CA VAL A 32 33.66 10.67 -12.84
C VAL A 32 35.12 10.26 -12.77
N ALA A 33 36.00 11.10 -13.30
CA ALA A 33 37.43 10.82 -13.48
C ALA A 33 38.24 10.74 -12.17
N GLU A 34 37.66 11.08 -11.01
CA GLU A 34 38.30 10.86 -9.72
C GLU A 34 37.27 10.48 -8.67
N LEU A 35 37.29 9.22 -8.21
CA LEU A 35 36.72 8.91 -6.91
C LEU A 35 37.61 9.55 -5.85
N LYS A 36 37.21 10.74 -5.37
CA LYS A 36 37.86 11.45 -4.25
C LYS A 36 37.81 10.66 -2.93
N GLN A 37 37.13 9.51 -2.89
CA GLN A 37 37.16 8.58 -1.78
C GLN A 37 37.61 7.20 -2.25
N ARG A 38 38.92 6.95 -2.10
CA ARG A 38 39.48 5.61 -2.13
C ARG A 38 39.19 4.95 -0.77
N PRO A 39 38.48 3.81 -0.71
CA PRO A 39 38.29 3.09 0.55
C PRO A 39 39.66 2.74 1.12
N GLY A 40 39.97 3.26 2.32
CA GLY A 40 41.27 3.05 2.99
C GLY A 40 42.20 4.27 3.08
N ALA A 41 41.82 5.44 2.58
CA ALA A 41 42.58 6.67 2.84
C ALA A 41 42.28 7.18 4.27
N ALA A 42 43.23 6.99 5.19
CA ALA A 42 43.19 7.58 6.52
C ALA A 42 43.09 9.11 6.41
N ALA A 43 42.04 9.69 6.97
CA ALA A 43 41.89 11.14 7.07
C ALA A 43 43.01 11.70 7.95
N PRO A 44 43.68 12.80 7.57
CA PRO A 44 44.62 13.45 8.46
C PRO A 44 43.83 14.02 9.64
N ALA A 45 44.14 13.55 10.85
CA ALA A 45 43.68 14.14 12.08
C ALA A 45 44.20 15.58 12.16
N VAL A 46 43.35 16.56 11.86
CA VAL A 46 43.63 17.96 12.12
C VAL A 46 43.44 18.17 13.61
N GLY A 47 44.58 18.18 14.31
CA GLY A 47 44.67 18.42 15.73
C GLY A 47 44.11 19.78 16.14
N SER A 48 43.47 19.74 17.30
CA SER A 48 43.21 20.84 18.22
C SER A 48 44.19 22.01 18.10
N LYS A 49 43.66 23.18 17.74
CA LYS A 49 44.07 24.47 18.32
C LYS A 49 42.91 25.45 18.25
N GLY A 50 42.61 26.03 19.41
CA GLY A 50 41.44 26.86 19.66
C GLY A 50 41.30 28.05 18.72
N GLY A 51 40.06 28.35 18.38
CA GLY A 51 39.64 29.56 17.68
C GLY A 51 38.13 29.71 17.87
N ALA A 52 37.72 30.87 18.41
CA ALA A 52 36.35 31.20 18.77
C ALA A 52 35.36 31.00 17.62
N ALA A 53 34.15 30.55 17.97
CA ALA A 53 33.05 30.26 17.06
C ALA A 53 32.47 31.54 16.40
N PRO A 54 32.20 31.54 15.09
CA PRO A 54 31.12 32.33 14.54
C PRO A 54 29.82 31.52 14.62
N LYS A 55 28.82 32.09 15.28
CA LYS A 55 27.42 31.64 15.19
C LYS A 55 26.93 31.82 13.75
N GLY A 56 26.28 30.80 13.20
CA GLY A 56 25.33 30.96 12.12
C GLY A 56 25.48 29.98 10.96
N ALA A 57 24.43 29.18 10.79
CA ALA A 57 24.00 28.50 9.57
C ALA A 57 24.84 27.32 9.06
N GLY A 58 24.28 26.12 9.25
CA GLY A 58 24.60 24.93 8.46
C GLY A 58 25.04 23.73 9.30
N ASP A 59 24.15 23.18 10.13
CA ASP A 59 24.44 22.00 10.94
C ASP A 59 23.43 20.85 10.76
N GLU A 60 22.82 20.71 9.58
CA GLU A 60 21.94 19.56 9.28
C GLU A 60 22.72 18.27 8.96
N ALA A 61 24.05 18.32 8.90
CA ALA A 61 24.92 17.18 8.58
C ALA A 61 25.91 16.80 9.69
N ARG A 62 25.83 17.41 10.88
CA ARG A 62 26.61 16.96 12.03
C ARG A 62 25.75 16.12 12.95
N VAL A 63 26.27 14.94 13.26
CA VAL A 63 25.65 14.02 14.22
C VAL A 63 25.68 14.70 15.58
N HIS A 64 24.51 15.05 16.10
CA HIS A 64 24.37 15.61 17.45
C HIS A 64 24.51 14.50 18.50
N LEU A 65 25.76 14.20 18.86
CA LEU A 65 26.09 13.21 19.90
C LEU A 65 25.60 13.64 21.30
N GLU A 66 25.27 14.92 21.50
CA GLU A 66 24.69 15.42 22.75
C GLU A 66 23.30 14.83 23.06
N LEU A 67 22.54 14.38 22.04
CA LEU A 67 21.25 13.72 22.30
C LEU A 67 21.42 12.32 22.91
N LEU A 68 22.60 11.71 22.80
CA LEU A 68 22.88 10.40 23.41
C LEU A 68 23.24 10.51 24.90
N ASP A 69 23.68 11.69 25.33
CA ASP A 69 24.01 11.99 26.74
C ASP A 69 22.79 12.52 27.51
N GLN A 70 21.66 12.73 26.83
CA GLN A 70 20.38 13.00 27.48
C GLN A 70 19.90 11.72 28.16
N GLY A 71 20.20 11.60 29.46
CA GLY A 71 19.73 10.51 30.30
C GLY A 71 18.22 10.30 30.14
N GLU A 72 17.84 9.14 29.61
CA GLU A 72 16.45 8.71 29.41
C GLU A 72 15.63 8.99 30.67
N PRO A 73 14.51 9.74 30.59
CA PRO A 73 13.66 9.95 31.76
C PRO A 73 13.18 8.58 32.24
N GLN A 74 13.52 8.27 33.49
CA GLN A 74 13.23 6.98 34.09
C GLN A 74 11.72 6.71 34.02
N PHE A 75 11.32 5.72 33.22
CA PHE A 75 9.93 5.33 33.04
C PHE A 75 9.34 4.93 34.40
N THR A 76 8.45 5.76 34.95
CA THR A 76 7.89 5.56 36.30
C THR A 76 6.87 4.42 36.40
N GLY A 77 6.73 3.61 35.36
CA GLY A 77 5.81 2.49 35.30
C GLY A 77 4.34 2.91 35.17
N PHE A 78 3.57 2.17 34.37
CA PHE A 78 2.13 2.33 34.31
C PHE A 78 1.47 1.55 35.47
N ARG A 79 0.90 2.26 36.45
CA ARG A 79 0.29 1.69 37.68
C ARG A 79 -1.20 1.31 37.52
N ARG A 80 -1.69 1.15 36.29
CA ARG A 80 -3.10 0.79 36.04
C ARG A 80 -3.17 -0.62 35.46
N ASN A 81 -3.95 -1.48 36.12
CA ASN A 81 -4.22 -2.84 35.67
C ASN A 81 -5.23 -2.81 34.50
N ILE A 82 -4.70 -2.75 33.28
CA ILE A 82 -5.47 -2.77 32.01
C ILE A 82 -6.13 -4.11 31.71
N PHE A 83 -5.90 -5.13 32.55
CA PHE A 83 -6.56 -6.44 32.48
C PHE A 83 -7.66 -6.60 33.55
N SER A 84 -8.01 -5.54 34.27
CA SER A 84 -9.17 -5.59 35.15
C SER A 84 -10.45 -5.75 34.31
N PRO A 85 -11.32 -6.72 34.62
CA PRO A 85 -12.55 -6.93 33.87
C PRO A 85 -13.47 -5.72 34.05
N ILE A 86 -13.61 -4.96 32.96
CA ILE A 86 -14.45 -3.75 32.87
C ILE A 86 -15.93 -4.08 33.16
N PHE A 87 -16.32 -5.36 33.07
CA PHE A 87 -17.69 -5.86 33.21
C PHE A 87 -18.06 -6.41 34.59
N SER A 88 -17.33 -6.02 35.66
CA SER A 88 -17.61 -6.51 37.02
C SER A 88 -18.99 -6.08 37.55
N GLU A 89 -19.57 -5.00 37.02
CA GLU A 89 -20.90 -4.53 37.42
C GLU A 89 -22.05 -5.34 36.82
N GLU A 90 -21.83 -6.07 35.71
CA GLU A 90 -22.88 -6.85 35.03
C GLU A 90 -23.11 -8.23 35.70
N LEU A 91 -22.17 -8.67 36.55
CA LEU A 91 -22.30 -9.89 37.35
C LEU A 91 -23.07 -9.68 38.67
N LYS A 92 -23.63 -8.49 38.91
CA LYS A 92 -24.53 -8.27 40.04
C LYS A 92 -25.93 -8.79 39.68
N VAL A 93 -26.07 -10.11 39.73
CA VAL A 93 -27.38 -10.78 39.61
C VAL A 93 -28.30 -10.24 40.72
N PRO A 94 -29.48 -9.67 40.40
CA PRO A 94 -30.39 -9.16 41.41
C PRO A 94 -30.95 -10.31 42.28
N PRO A 95 -31.27 -10.05 43.56
CA PRO A 95 -31.75 -11.09 44.46
C PRO A 95 -33.10 -11.65 44.00
N PHE A 96 -33.15 -12.98 43.87
CA PHE A 96 -34.32 -13.75 43.45
C PHE A 96 -35.47 -13.59 44.46
N LYS A 97 -36.63 -13.09 44.01
CA LYS A 97 -37.87 -13.11 44.82
C LYS A 97 -38.47 -14.52 44.78
N PRO A 98 -38.95 -15.10 45.91
CA PRO A 98 -39.62 -16.39 45.88
C PRO A 98 -41.01 -16.28 45.22
N LEU A 99 -41.27 -17.15 44.24
CA LEU A 99 -42.57 -17.27 43.56
C LEU A 99 -43.59 -18.05 44.42
N PRO A 100 -44.91 -17.81 44.25
CA PRO A 100 -45.99 -18.52 44.96
C PRO A 100 -46.15 -19.97 44.49
N PRO A 101 -46.81 -20.85 45.27
CA PRO A 101 -46.90 -22.28 44.96
C PRO A 101 -47.75 -22.55 43.70
N PRO A 102 -47.39 -23.58 42.91
CA PRO A 102 -48.01 -23.83 41.61
C PRO A 102 -49.42 -24.43 41.75
N PRO A 103 -50.34 -24.12 40.80
CA PRO A 103 -51.64 -24.79 40.71
C PRO A 103 -51.50 -26.24 40.19
N ARG A 104 -52.50 -27.07 40.52
CA ARG A 104 -52.58 -28.50 40.20
C ARG A 104 -52.40 -28.78 38.69
N PRO A 105 -51.80 -29.95 38.33
CA PRO A 105 -51.41 -30.23 36.96
C PRO A 105 -52.63 -30.56 36.10
N VAL A 106 -52.96 -29.65 35.20
CA VAL A 106 -53.71 -30.00 33.99
C VAL A 106 -52.70 -30.60 33.03
N GLN A 107 -52.96 -31.81 32.53
CA GLN A 107 -52.06 -32.49 31.59
C GLN A 107 -51.77 -31.58 30.40
N ALA A 108 -50.51 -31.13 30.28
CA ALA A 108 -50.04 -30.43 29.11
C ALA A 108 -50.05 -31.40 27.92
N PRO A 109 -50.51 -30.99 26.73
CA PRO A 109 -50.29 -31.79 25.53
C PRO A 109 -48.78 -31.96 25.33
N ALA A 110 -48.39 -33.13 24.81
CA ALA A 110 -47.01 -33.56 24.70
C ALA A 110 -46.08 -32.47 24.13
N PRO A 111 -44.85 -32.32 24.68
CA PRO A 111 -43.91 -31.32 24.20
C PRO A 111 -43.63 -31.53 22.71
N ALA A 112 -43.73 -30.45 21.94
CA ALA A 112 -43.30 -30.44 20.55
C ALA A 112 -41.82 -30.87 20.46
N PRO A 113 -41.42 -31.66 19.44
CA PRO A 113 -40.05 -32.07 19.28
C PRO A 113 -39.13 -30.84 19.21
N ALA A 114 -37.97 -30.92 19.87
CA ALA A 114 -36.96 -29.88 19.80
C ALA A 114 -36.59 -29.60 18.32
N PRO A 115 -36.42 -28.33 17.91
CA PRO A 115 -35.99 -28.02 16.55
C PRO A 115 -34.65 -28.69 16.28
N LEU A 116 -34.61 -29.48 15.20
CA LEU A 116 -33.40 -30.14 14.72
C LEU A 116 -32.28 -29.10 14.54
N PRO A 117 -31.03 -29.43 14.89
CA PRO A 117 -29.89 -28.55 14.62
C PRO A 117 -29.86 -28.19 13.13
N ALA A 118 -29.77 -26.90 12.84
CA ALA A 118 -29.69 -26.40 11.48
C ALA A 118 -28.52 -27.10 10.75
N PRO A 119 -28.71 -27.54 9.50
CA PRO A 119 -27.63 -28.17 8.76
C PRO A 119 -26.44 -27.21 8.65
N PRO A 120 -25.20 -27.72 8.69
CA PRO A 120 -24.01 -26.88 8.52
C PRO A 120 -24.11 -26.12 7.18
N PRO A 121 -23.62 -24.88 7.12
CA PRO A 121 -23.67 -24.10 5.88
C PRO A 121 -23.02 -24.89 4.74
N PRO A 122 -23.59 -24.86 3.53
CA PRO A 122 -23.04 -25.58 2.40
C PRO A 122 -21.59 -25.12 2.15
N PRO A 123 -20.69 -26.02 1.74
CA PRO A 123 -19.33 -25.65 1.39
C PRO A 123 -19.36 -24.58 0.28
N PRO A 124 -18.46 -23.58 0.34
CA PRO A 124 -18.45 -22.50 -0.64
C PRO A 124 -18.27 -23.09 -2.05
N SER A 125 -19.10 -22.64 -2.99
CA SER A 125 -18.99 -23.04 -4.39
C SER A 125 -17.61 -22.65 -4.94
N PRO A 126 -17.00 -23.41 -5.85
CA PRO A 126 -15.72 -23.07 -6.48
C PRO A 126 -15.67 -21.63 -7.03
N GLU A 127 -16.80 -21.12 -7.52
CA GLU A 127 -16.94 -19.75 -7.99
C GLU A 127 -16.80 -18.71 -6.87
N GLN A 128 -17.31 -19.01 -5.67
CA GLN A 128 -17.21 -18.14 -4.50
C GLN A 128 -15.79 -18.08 -3.95
N VAL A 129 -15.05 -19.19 -4.03
CA VAL A 129 -13.64 -19.26 -3.63
C VAL A 129 -12.78 -18.45 -4.60
N ALA A 130 -12.96 -18.62 -5.91
CA ALA A 130 -12.25 -17.84 -6.92
C ALA A 130 -12.54 -16.34 -6.80
N ALA A 131 -13.78 -15.98 -6.48
CA ALA A 131 -14.20 -14.62 -6.21
C ALA A 131 -13.50 -14.00 -4.99
N GLN A 132 -13.43 -14.71 -3.86
CA GLN A 132 -12.74 -14.21 -2.66
C GLN A 132 -11.23 -14.05 -2.88
N LEU A 133 -10.62 -14.94 -3.68
CA LEU A 133 -9.22 -14.82 -4.05
C LEU A 133 -8.98 -13.58 -4.92
N ALA A 134 -9.85 -13.31 -5.90
CA ALA A 134 -9.75 -12.12 -6.74
C ALA A 134 -9.90 -10.83 -5.93
N ASP A 135 -10.84 -10.77 -4.98
CA ASP A 135 -11.01 -9.63 -4.08
C ASP A 135 -9.76 -9.42 -3.21
N SER A 136 -9.20 -10.52 -2.69
CA SER A 136 -7.98 -10.49 -1.88
C SER A 136 -6.78 -10.01 -2.70
N GLU A 137 -6.64 -10.42 -3.95
CA GLU A 137 -5.57 -9.94 -4.84
C GLU A 137 -5.73 -8.45 -5.21
N LEU A 138 -6.97 -8.00 -5.46
CA LEU A 138 -7.27 -6.59 -5.74
C LEU A 138 -6.98 -5.68 -4.53
N SER A 139 -7.20 -6.17 -3.31
CA SER A 139 -6.94 -5.41 -2.09
C SER A 139 -5.45 -5.23 -1.75
N LYS A 140 -4.54 -5.94 -2.44
CA LYS A 140 -3.09 -5.79 -2.26
C LYS A 140 -2.51 -4.58 -2.98
N PHE A 141 -3.25 -3.96 -3.89
CA PHE A 141 -2.81 -2.75 -4.57
C PHE A 141 -2.82 -1.58 -3.58
N THR A 142 -1.65 -1.04 -3.31
CA THR A 142 -1.46 0.17 -2.51
C THR A 142 -1.15 1.33 -3.43
N PHE A 143 -1.86 2.44 -3.26
CA PHE A 143 -1.56 3.67 -4.00
C PHE A 143 -0.31 4.34 -3.42
N LEU A 144 0.68 4.61 -4.28
CA LEU A 144 1.93 5.25 -3.90
C LEU A 144 1.97 6.74 -4.25
N GLY A 145 1.31 7.15 -5.33
CA GLY A 145 1.34 8.52 -5.81
C GLY A 145 0.85 8.65 -7.25
N PHE A 146 0.78 9.88 -7.78
CA PHE A 146 0.50 10.11 -9.19
C PHE A 146 1.41 11.20 -9.76
N LEU A 147 1.68 11.11 -11.06
CA LEU A 147 2.35 12.14 -11.84
C LEU A 147 1.35 12.72 -12.84
N LYS A 148 1.22 14.05 -12.86
CA LYS A 148 0.44 14.78 -13.87
C LYS A 148 1.40 15.48 -14.82
N LYS A 149 1.39 15.09 -16.10
CA LYS A 149 2.24 15.70 -17.15
C LYS A 149 1.41 15.93 -18.40
N ASN A 150 1.39 17.15 -18.92
CA ASN A 150 0.65 17.53 -20.14
C ASN A 150 -0.86 17.17 -20.09
N GLY A 151 -1.47 17.20 -18.91
CA GLY A 151 -2.87 16.79 -18.71
C GLY A 151 -3.08 15.28 -18.61
N GLU A 152 -2.05 14.45 -18.83
CA GLU A 152 -2.10 13.01 -18.57
C GLU A 152 -1.73 12.70 -17.12
N LYS A 153 -2.63 12.00 -16.41
CA LYS A 153 -2.38 11.48 -15.06
C LYS A 153 -1.87 10.05 -15.14
N THR A 154 -0.74 9.78 -14.51
CA THR A 154 -0.14 8.45 -14.36
C THR A 154 -0.12 8.11 -12.88
N VAL A 155 -0.73 7.01 -12.50
CA VAL A 155 -0.81 6.56 -11.10
C VAL A 155 0.25 5.50 -10.85
N PHE A 156 0.93 5.61 -9.72
CA PHE A 156 1.86 4.60 -9.22
C PHE A 156 1.13 3.75 -8.17
N LEU A 157 1.09 2.45 -8.43
CA LEU A 157 0.50 1.46 -7.53
C LEU A 157 1.58 0.47 -7.16
N SER A 158 1.64 0.03 -5.91
CA SER A 158 2.43 -1.13 -5.51
C SER A 158 1.54 -2.33 -5.27
N SER A 159 2.01 -3.51 -5.66
CA SER A 159 1.40 -4.79 -5.30
C SER A 159 2.49 -5.84 -5.21
N ASN A 160 2.49 -6.63 -4.13
CA ASN A 160 3.52 -7.64 -3.87
C ASN A 160 4.97 -7.13 -4.04
N ASN A 161 5.26 -5.93 -3.53
CA ASN A 161 6.57 -5.24 -3.64
C ASN A 161 7.00 -4.85 -5.06
N GLU A 162 6.11 -4.95 -6.05
CA GLU A 162 6.34 -4.48 -7.42
C GLU A 162 5.56 -3.18 -7.68
N ILE A 163 6.14 -2.26 -8.45
CA ILE A 163 5.53 -0.96 -8.78
C ILE A 163 4.97 -1.01 -10.19
N PHE A 164 3.67 -0.73 -10.30
CA PHE A 164 2.92 -0.65 -11.55
C PHE A 164 2.60 0.80 -11.89
N LEU A 165 2.83 1.16 -13.15
CA LEU A 165 2.38 2.43 -13.73
C LEU A 165 1.02 2.21 -14.38
N ALA A 166 0.02 2.93 -13.88
CA ALA A 166 -1.36 2.82 -14.30
C ALA A 166 -1.81 4.11 -15.01
N LYS A 167 -2.14 3.98 -16.29
CA LYS A 167 -2.89 4.99 -17.05
C LYS A 167 -4.28 4.45 -17.37
N LYS A 168 -5.21 5.33 -17.75
CA LYS A 168 -6.54 4.91 -18.24
C LYS A 168 -6.39 3.84 -19.33
N GLY A 169 -7.06 2.69 -19.15
CA GLY A 169 -7.00 1.55 -20.08
C GLY A 169 -5.76 0.66 -19.99
N SER A 170 -4.77 0.99 -19.15
CA SER A 170 -3.55 0.17 -19.01
C SER A 170 -3.80 -1.12 -18.25
N LYS A 171 -3.04 -2.18 -18.57
CA LYS A 171 -3.08 -3.45 -17.83
C LYS A 171 -2.14 -3.37 -16.64
N LEU A 172 -2.61 -3.85 -15.48
CA LEU A 172 -1.80 -4.06 -14.28
C LEU A 172 -1.53 -5.56 -14.16
N GLY A 173 -0.29 -5.94 -14.44
CA GLY A 173 0.08 -7.35 -14.56
C GLY A 173 -0.74 -8.08 -15.62
N GLN A 174 -1.05 -9.35 -15.36
CA GLN A 174 -1.77 -10.22 -16.32
C GLN A 174 -3.29 -10.31 -16.07
N LYS A 175 -3.75 -9.91 -14.88
CA LYS A 175 -5.11 -10.22 -14.41
C LYS A 175 -6.02 -8.99 -14.27
N PHE A 176 -5.45 -7.79 -14.33
CA PHE A 176 -6.17 -6.56 -14.00
C PHE A 176 -5.99 -5.48 -15.08
N GLN A 177 -7.00 -4.63 -15.24
CA GLN A 177 -6.98 -3.50 -16.17
C GLN A 177 -7.59 -2.27 -15.51
N VAL A 178 -7.04 -1.10 -15.78
CA VAL A 178 -7.62 0.19 -15.37
C VAL A 178 -8.84 0.46 -16.24
N ALA A 179 -10.03 0.41 -15.65
CA ALA A 179 -11.27 0.75 -16.31
C ALA A 179 -11.43 2.26 -16.46
N ASP A 180 -11.19 3.00 -15.37
CA ASP A 180 -11.24 4.45 -15.38
C ASP A 180 -10.22 5.09 -14.43
N LEU A 181 -9.86 6.32 -14.74
CA LEU A 181 -8.91 7.11 -13.96
C LEU A 181 -9.44 8.53 -13.81
N THR A 182 -9.88 8.85 -12.60
CA THR A 182 -10.42 10.16 -12.22
C THR A 182 -9.40 10.92 -11.37
N ASP A 183 -9.67 12.20 -11.07
CA ASP A 183 -8.81 12.96 -10.17
C ASP A 183 -8.81 12.42 -8.73
N ASP A 184 -9.94 11.87 -8.27
CA ASP A 184 -10.12 11.42 -6.89
C ASP A 184 -9.93 9.91 -6.70
N ALA A 185 -10.12 9.10 -7.74
CA ALA A 185 -10.03 7.65 -7.65
C ALA A 185 -9.61 6.98 -8.97
N ILE A 186 -8.94 5.83 -8.84
CA ILE A 186 -8.69 4.89 -9.93
C ILE A 186 -9.59 3.68 -9.79
N THR A 187 -10.17 3.26 -10.90
CA THR A 187 -11.07 2.12 -10.95
C THR A 187 -10.40 0.97 -11.70
N ILE A 188 -10.15 -0.13 -11.00
CA ILE A 188 -9.43 -1.30 -11.52
C ILE A 188 -10.42 -2.46 -11.65
N ARG A 189 -10.43 -3.09 -12.82
CA ARG A 189 -11.28 -4.24 -13.13
C ARG A 189 -10.45 -5.50 -13.28
N SER A 190 -10.93 -6.61 -12.73
CA SER A 190 -10.39 -7.94 -13.00
C SER A 190 -10.84 -8.45 -14.37
N VAL A 191 -9.89 -8.91 -15.17
CA VAL A 191 -10.14 -9.50 -16.50
C VAL A 191 -10.85 -10.86 -16.38
N ALA A 192 -10.57 -11.60 -15.31
CA ALA A 192 -11.12 -12.95 -15.11
C ALA A 192 -12.51 -12.95 -14.44
N GLY A 193 -12.75 -12.04 -13.50
CA GLY A 193 -13.97 -12.04 -12.68
C GLY A 193 -14.94 -10.90 -12.97
N GLY A 194 -14.59 -9.96 -13.85
CA GLY A 194 -15.43 -8.79 -14.18
C GLY A 194 -15.65 -7.80 -13.03
N ARG A 195 -15.16 -8.10 -11.82
CA ARG A 195 -15.27 -7.28 -10.61
C ARG A 195 -14.40 -6.04 -10.68
N GLU A 196 -14.88 -5.00 -10.03
CA GLU A 196 -14.33 -3.65 -10.06
C GLU A 196 -14.01 -3.19 -8.64
N ILE A 197 -12.83 -2.61 -8.44
CA ILE A 197 -12.42 -1.97 -7.19
C ILE A 197 -12.10 -0.51 -7.47
N VAL A 198 -12.64 0.35 -6.61
CA VAL A 198 -12.37 1.80 -6.65
C VAL A 198 -11.34 2.08 -5.56
N ILE A 199 -10.15 2.48 -5.99
CA ILE A 199 -9.04 2.89 -5.12
C ILE A 199 -8.99 4.41 -5.15
N PRO A 200 -9.48 5.12 -4.11
CA PRO A 200 -9.27 6.55 -4.00
C PRO A 200 -7.77 6.88 -3.96
N LEU A 201 -7.41 7.95 -4.67
CA LEU A 201 -6.05 8.47 -4.82
C LEU A 201 -5.64 9.32 -3.61
N VAL A 202 -5.97 8.85 -2.40
CA VAL A 202 -5.60 9.50 -1.14
C VAL A 202 -4.23 9.05 -0.69
N GLU A 203 -3.35 10.00 -0.44
CA GLU A 203 -2.02 9.76 0.10
C GLU A 203 -2.12 9.02 1.46
N ASN A 204 -1.41 7.89 1.58
CA ASN A 204 -1.12 7.18 2.84
C ASN A 204 -2.29 6.51 3.61
N ARG A 205 -3.23 5.82 2.95
CA ARG A 205 -4.18 4.95 3.67
C ARG A 205 -4.49 3.63 2.94
N ALA A 206 -4.21 2.50 3.60
CA ALA A 206 -4.73 1.19 3.19
C ALA A 206 -6.27 1.19 3.32
N LEU A 207 -6.97 0.87 2.24
CA LEU A 207 -8.41 1.10 2.14
C LEU A 207 -9.21 -0.07 2.73
N SER A 208 -10.02 0.26 3.72
CA SER A 208 -10.98 -0.64 4.35
C SER A 208 -12.17 -0.91 3.41
N THR A 209 -12.56 -2.16 3.28
CA THR A 209 -13.74 -2.57 2.51
C THR A 209 -15.00 -2.02 3.19
N ARG A 210 -15.70 -1.08 2.55
CA ARG A 210 -17.01 -0.60 3.02
C ARG A 210 -18.05 -1.66 2.70
N ARG A 211 -18.24 -2.61 3.63
CA ARG A 211 -19.32 -3.59 3.60
C ARG A 211 -20.64 -2.84 3.83
N THR A 212 -21.44 -2.67 2.79
CA THR A 212 -22.77 -2.05 2.87
C THR A 212 -23.74 -3.00 3.56
N SER A 213 -23.83 -2.94 4.89
CA SER A 213 -24.97 -3.53 5.60
C SER A 213 -26.19 -2.63 5.40
N LYS A 214 -27.07 -3.06 4.51
CA LYS A 214 -28.40 -2.47 4.33
C LYS A 214 -29.22 -2.80 5.59
N SER A 215 -29.27 -1.84 6.52
CA SER A 215 -30.28 -1.78 7.57
C SER A 215 -31.60 -1.37 6.93
N THR A 216 -32.69 -2.05 7.24
CA THR A 216 -34.06 -1.73 6.83
C THR A 216 -34.95 -2.06 8.04
N PRO A 217 -35.98 -1.22 8.32
CA PRO A 217 -36.37 -0.78 9.66
C PRO A 217 -37.18 -1.78 10.47
#